data_AF-A0A318J7U6-F1
#
_entry.id   AF-A0A318J7U6-F1
#
_cell.length_a   1.000
_cell.length_b   1.000
_cell.length_c   1.000
_cell.angle_alpha   90.00
_cell.angle_beta   90.00
_cell.angle_gamma   90.00
#
_symmetry.space_group_name_H-M   'P 1'
#
loop_
_entity.id
_entity.type
_entity.pdbx_description
1 polymer ?
#
loop_
_entity_poly.entity_id
_entity_poly.type
_entity_poly.pdbx_seq_one_letter_code
_entity_poly.pdbx_strand_id
1 'polypeptide(L)'
;MKTKLLLVAMLLCLGACDSTTFDTAMRRAVREKLKDPDSAKWGESYVYKNRACLEVNSKNSFGGYAGKQVAWLRTFDSGTSWYVNKIEEAECFEAPVKKLAENDEAEKVAEEKVLEILKSKAYKITAQELSMLDKNSPSTDKCLLQAQDALTSKRLAIQANEVERFAWEMEYENKIKLVISGDCKS
;
A
#
# COMPACT_ATOMS: atom_id res chain seq x y z
N MET A 1 -23.56 28.59 49.38
CA MET A 1 -23.82 28.39 47.93
C MET A 1 -22.48 28.46 47.17
N LYS A 2 -21.75 27.35 47.06
CA LYS A 2 -20.43 27.28 46.41
C LYS A 2 -20.23 25.87 45.83
N THR A 3 -20.92 25.53 44.74
CA THR A 3 -20.80 24.18 44.16
C THR A 3 -21.16 24.09 42.67
N LYS A 4 -21.18 25.20 41.93
CA LYS A 4 -21.62 25.20 40.51
C LYS A 4 -20.59 25.71 39.50
N LEU A 5 -19.30 25.78 39.85
CA LEU A 5 -18.29 26.39 38.97
C LEU A 5 -17.14 25.47 38.54
N LEU A 6 -17.26 24.15 38.69
CA LEU A 6 -16.15 23.22 38.44
C LEU A 6 -16.39 22.17 37.33
N LEU A 7 -17.55 22.19 36.66
CA LEU A 7 -17.92 21.17 35.66
C LEU A 7 -17.80 21.61 34.19
N VAL A 8 -17.45 22.87 33.90
CA VAL A 8 -17.41 23.40 32.52
C VAL A 8 -16.01 23.31 31.90
N ALA A 9 -14.96 23.16 32.70
CA ALA A 9 -13.57 23.16 32.18
C ALA A 9 -13.07 21.81 31.66
N MET A 10 -13.78 20.69 31.93
CA MET A 10 -13.33 19.35 31.55
C MET A 10 -13.90 18.86 30.20
N LEU A 11 -14.82 19.61 29.59
CA LEU A 11 -15.49 19.23 28.35
C LEU A 11 -14.80 19.72 27.06
N LEU A 12 -13.70 20.49 27.17
CA LEU A 12 -13.04 21.13 26.02
C LEU A 12 -11.83 20.37 25.45
N CYS A 13 -11.46 19.22 26.02
CA CYS A 13 -10.24 18.48 25.62
C CYS A 13 -10.48 17.27 24.69
N LEU A 14 -11.71 17.03 24.21
CA LEU A 14 -12.05 15.81 23.44
C LEU A 14 -12.33 16.06 21.94
N GLY A 15 -11.99 17.24 21.40
CA GLY A 15 -12.38 17.64 20.05
C GLY A 15 -11.26 17.79 19.01
N ALA A 16 -9.99 17.57 19.35
CA ALA A 16 -8.89 17.69 18.37
C ALA A 16 -8.67 16.34 17.66
N CYS A 17 -9.63 15.97 16.81
CA CYS A 17 -9.57 14.78 15.97
C CYS A 17 -8.56 15.01 14.83
N ASP A 18 -7.33 14.52 15.03
CA ASP A 18 -6.31 13.93 14.13
C ASP A 18 -6.19 14.26 12.61
N SER A 19 -7.00 15.11 11.98
CA SER A 19 -6.85 15.39 10.54
C SER A 19 -5.58 16.20 10.22
N THR A 20 -5.04 16.93 11.19
CA THR A 20 -3.86 17.78 11.04
C THR A 20 -2.54 16.99 11.04
N THR A 21 -2.52 15.82 11.70
CA THR A 21 -1.31 14.99 11.84
C THR A 21 -1.03 14.20 10.56
N PHE A 22 -2.06 13.60 9.95
CA PHE A 22 -1.95 12.87 8.68
C PHE A 22 -1.48 13.75 7.53
N ASP A 23 -2.10 14.92 7.36
CA ASP A 23 -1.73 15.88 6.32
C ASP A 23 -0.26 16.35 6.47
N THR A 24 0.19 16.56 7.71
CA THR A 24 1.59 16.93 7.99
C THR A 24 2.57 15.81 7.62
N ALA A 25 2.26 14.56 7.94
CA ALA A 25 3.14 13.42 7.64
C ALA A 25 3.21 13.14 6.13
N MET A 26 2.08 13.22 5.41
CA MET A 26 2.06 13.09 3.95
C MET A 26 2.87 14.19 3.26
N ARG A 27 2.65 15.46 3.64
CA ARG A 27 3.38 16.60 3.05
C ARG A 27 4.89 16.48 3.27
N ARG A 28 5.32 15.96 4.43
CA ARG A 28 6.73 15.68 4.71
C ARG A 28 7.29 14.64 3.73
N ALA A 29 6.60 13.50 3.59
CA ALA A 29 7.00 12.45 2.66
C ALA A 29 7.07 12.95 1.20
N VAL A 30 6.13 13.80 0.77
CA VAL A 30 6.16 14.38 -0.57
C VAL A 30 7.32 15.33 -0.74
N ARG A 31 7.57 16.24 0.22
CA ARG A 31 8.69 17.20 0.18
C ARG A 31 10.03 16.51 -0.09
N GLU A 32 10.28 15.37 0.53
CA GLU A 32 11.51 14.58 0.34
C GLU A 32 11.72 14.08 -1.10
N LYS A 33 10.68 14.12 -1.94
CA LYS A 33 10.73 13.70 -3.35
C LYS A 33 10.75 14.87 -4.33
N LEU A 34 10.52 16.11 -3.88
CA LEU A 34 10.47 17.28 -4.75
C LEU A 34 11.88 17.80 -5.04
N LYS A 35 12.04 18.46 -6.20
CA LYS A 35 13.30 19.14 -6.57
C LYS A 35 13.52 20.42 -5.76
N ASP A 36 12.45 21.14 -5.45
CA ASP A 36 12.43 22.32 -4.59
C ASP A 36 11.31 22.13 -3.54
N PRO A 37 11.63 21.53 -2.38
CA PRO A 37 10.65 21.21 -1.34
C PRO A 37 9.95 22.44 -0.73
N ASP A 38 10.63 23.58 -0.68
CA ASP A 38 10.14 24.81 -0.07
C ASP A 38 9.16 25.55 -0.98
N SER A 39 9.27 25.34 -2.29
CA SER A 39 8.34 25.90 -3.28
C SER A 39 6.98 25.19 -3.36
N ALA A 40 6.81 24.08 -2.63
CA ALA A 40 5.66 23.21 -2.73
C ALA A 40 4.35 23.93 -2.39
N LYS A 41 3.42 23.89 -3.34
CA LYS A 41 2.03 24.33 -3.19
C LYS A 41 1.15 23.08 -3.12
N TRP A 42 0.32 23.01 -2.10
CA TRP A 42 -0.53 21.86 -1.82
C TRP A 42 -1.95 22.12 -2.31
N GLY A 43 -2.54 21.12 -2.96
CA GLY A 43 -3.95 21.13 -3.36
C GLY A 43 -4.78 20.18 -2.51
N GLU A 44 -5.73 19.51 -3.15
CA GLU A 44 -6.60 18.54 -2.50
C GLU A 44 -5.83 17.29 -2.05
N SER A 45 -6.35 16.63 -1.01
CA SER A 45 -5.83 15.35 -0.54
C SER A 45 -6.98 14.43 -0.17
N TYR A 46 -6.75 13.14 -0.34
CA TYR A 46 -7.69 12.11 0.04
C TYR A 46 -6.95 10.94 0.66
N VAL A 47 -7.46 10.43 1.78
CA VAL A 47 -6.88 9.32 2.53
C VAL A 47 -7.94 8.25 2.70
N TYR A 48 -7.59 7.00 2.39
CA TYR A 48 -8.44 5.85 2.66
C TYR A 48 -7.61 4.62 3.02
N LYS A 49 -7.88 4.08 4.21
CA LYS A 49 -7.10 2.99 4.82
C LYS A 49 -5.60 3.32 4.79
N ASN A 50 -4.81 2.53 4.08
CA ASN A 50 -3.36 2.63 4.00
C ASN A 50 -2.86 3.38 2.75
N ARG A 51 -3.76 4.03 2.01
CA ARG A 51 -3.46 4.76 0.77
C ARG A 51 -3.91 6.21 0.86
N ALA A 52 -3.21 7.07 0.13
CA ALA A 52 -3.59 8.46 -0.03
C ALA A 52 -3.19 9.01 -1.40
N CYS A 53 -3.84 10.09 -1.82
CA CYS A 53 -3.33 10.99 -2.82
C CYS A 53 -3.21 12.41 -2.25
N LEU A 54 -2.21 13.15 -2.72
CA LEU A 54 -1.96 14.54 -2.34
C LEU A 54 -1.54 15.35 -3.56
N GLU A 55 -2.30 16.37 -3.91
CA GLU A 55 -1.94 17.29 -4.99
C GLU A 55 -0.79 18.20 -4.58
N VAL A 56 0.16 18.35 -5.49
CA VAL A 56 1.36 19.15 -5.30
C VAL A 56 1.76 19.86 -6.58
N ASN A 57 2.23 21.08 -6.47
CA ASN A 57 2.92 21.80 -7.54
C ASN A 57 4.18 22.44 -6.95
N SER A 58 5.35 22.10 -7.50
CA SER A 58 6.64 22.62 -7.05
C SER A 58 7.49 23.06 -8.22
N LYS A 59 8.53 23.85 -7.92
CA LYS A 59 9.53 24.23 -8.91
C LYS A 59 10.37 23.03 -9.33
N ASN A 60 10.74 23.03 -10.60
CA ASN A 60 11.72 22.12 -11.18
C ASN A 60 13.14 22.70 -11.04
N SER A 61 14.13 22.00 -11.58
CA SER A 61 15.53 22.42 -11.53
C SER A 61 15.85 23.73 -12.28
N PHE A 62 14.94 24.20 -13.13
CA PHE A 62 15.05 25.49 -13.83
C PHE A 62 14.32 26.63 -13.10
N GLY A 63 13.76 26.38 -11.91
CA GLY A 63 13.09 27.37 -11.08
C GLY A 63 11.64 27.69 -11.48
N GLY A 64 11.12 27.06 -12.54
CA GLY A 64 9.73 27.16 -12.98
C GLY A 64 8.85 26.10 -12.34
N TYR A 65 7.57 26.39 -12.13
CA TYR A 65 6.60 25.39 -11.63
C TYR A 65 6.34 24.31 -12.69
N ALA A 66 6.39 23.05 -12.28
CA ALA A 66 6.20 21.90 -13.17
C ALA A 66 4.73 21.71 -13.61
N GLY A 67 3.79 22.35 -12.90
CA GLY A 67 2.37 22.12 -13.08
C GLY A 67 1.78 21.31 -11.93
N LYS A 68 0.46 21.16 -11.91
CA LYS A 68 -0.23 20.37 -10.89
C LYS A 68 0.08 18.88 -11.10
N GLN A 69 0.54 18.21 -10.05
CA GLN A 69 0.83 16.78 -10.01
C GLN A 69 0.15 16.16 -8.79
N VAL A 70 0.04 14.83 -8.78
CA VAL A 70 -0.47 14.06 -7.65
C VAL A 70 0.62 13.13 -7.15
N ALA A 71 0.89 13.22 -5.85
CA ALA A 71 1.66 12.21 -5.14
C ALA A 71 0.72 11.11 -4.64
N TRP A 72 0.97 9.87 -5.04
CA TRP A 72 0.29 8.68 -4.53
C TRP A 72 1.11 8.10 -3.38
N LEU A 73 0.48 7.94 -2.22
CA LEU A 73 1.16 7.52 -1.00
C LEU A 73 0.61 6.20 -0.45
N ARG A 74 1.47 5.51 0.31
CA ARG A 74 1.13 4.32 1.12
C ARG A 74 1.68 4.50 2.52
N THR A 75 0.98 3.94 3.51
CA THR A 75 1.48 3.77 4.89
C THR A 75 1.45 2.29 5.27
N PHE A 76 2.36 1.89 6.15
CA PHE A 76 2.38 0.55 6.75
C PHE A 76 2.13 0.59 8.27
N ASP A 77 2.07 1.78 8.86
CA ASP A 77 2.08 2.05 10.30
C ASP A 77 0.93 3.00 10.71
N SER A 78 -0.29 2.63 10.29
CA SER A 78 -1.54 3.35 10.60
C SER A 78 -1.53 4.85 10.27
N GLY A 79 -0.76 5.26 9.26
CA GLY A 79 -0.69 6.64 8.79
C GLY A 79 0.31 7.53 9.53
N THR A 80 1.18 6.95 10.36
CA THR A 80 2.25 7.68 11.07
C THR A 80 3.39 8.05 10.12
N SER A 81 3.74 7.13 9.22
CA SER A 81 4.76 7.31 8.20
C SER A 81 4.17 7.03 6.82
N TRP A 82 4.41 7.96 5.89
CA TRP A 82 3.94 7.87 4.51
C TRP A 82 5.11 7.70 3.57
N TYR A 83 4.90 6.88 2.55
CA TYR A 83 5.85 6.60 1.49
C TYR A 83 5.23 7.02 0.17
N VAL A 84 5.96 7.81 -0.62
CA VAL A 84 5.53 8.21 -1.96
C VAL A 84 5.81 7.06 -2.92
N ASN A 85 4.75 6.47 -3.49
CA ASN A 85 4.85 5.45 -4.53
C ASN A 85 5.24 6.07 -5.87
N LYS A 86 4.57 7.17 -6.25
CA LYS A 86 4.82 7.88 -7.50
C LYS A 86 4.27 9.31 -7.43
N ILE A 87 4.85 10.20 -8.22
CA ILE A 87 4.35 11.56 -8.49
C ILE A 87 4.17 11.67 -9.99
N GLU A 88 2.97 12.01 -10.44
CA GLU A 88 2.62 12.09 -11.87
C GLU A 88 1.57 13.16 -12.13
N GLU A 89 1.38 13.53 -13.40
CA GLU A 89 0.27 14.37 -13.83
C GLU A 89 -1.03 13.55 -13.76
N ALA A 90 -1.87 13.87 -12.77
CA ALA A 90 -3.15 13.21 -12.53
C ALA A 90 -4.07 14.11 -11.67
N GLU A 91 -5.24 13.59 -11.31
CA GLU A 91 -6.16 14.22 -10.37
C GLU A 91 -6.35 13.34 -9.13
N CYS A 92 -6.45 13.97 -7.95
CA CYS A 92 -6.62 13.26 -6.69
C CYS A 92 -8.10 13.02 -6.43
N PHE A 93 -8.56 11.79 -6.66
CA PHE A 93 -9.94 11.39 -6.41
C PHE A 93 -10.05 10.20 -5.48
N GLU A 94 -11.19 10.09 -4.81
CA GLU A 94 -11.53 9.02 -3.90
C GLU A 94 -11.47 7.62 -4.55
N ALA A 95 -12.10 7.46 -5.72
CA ALA A 95 -12.26 6.14 -6.34
C ALA A 95 -10.91 5.43 -6.66
N PRO A 96 -9.90 6.10 -7.26
CA PRO A 96 -8.57 5.53 -7.42
C PRO A 96 -7.90 5.13 -6.10
N VAL A 97 -7.99 5.96 -5.05
CA VAL A 97 -7.36 5.67 -3.75
C VAL A 97 -8.03 4.46 -3.08
N LYS A 98 -9.36 4.39 -3.11
CA LYS A 98 -10.12 3.24 -2.62
C LYS A 98 -9.73 1.95 -3.33
N LYS A 99 -9.71 1.99 -4.67
CA LYS A 99 -9.30 0.84 -5.48
C LYS A 99 -7.89 0.36 -5.14
N LEU A 100 -6.93 1.27 -4.93
CA LEU A 100 -5.57 0.91 -4.52
C LEU A 100 -5.53 0.26 -3.12
N ALA A 101 -6.33 0.76 -2.17
CA ALA A 101 -6.38 0.17 -0.83
C ALA A 101 -7.03 -1.22 -0.84
N GLU A 102 -8.08 -1.41 -1.64
CA GLU A 102 -8.74 -2.70 -1.85
C GLU A 102 -7.79 -3.70 -2.52
N ASN A 103 -7.03 -3.26 -3.51
CA ASN A 103 -6.00 -4.07 -4.17
C ASN A 103 -4.93 -4.54 -3.16
N ASP A 104 -4.46 -3.65 -2.30
CA ASP A 104 -3.48 -4.00 -1.25
C ASP A 104 -4.02 -5.04 -0.27
N GLU A 105 -5.30 -4.93 0.10
CA GLU A 105 -5.95 -5.88 1.00
C GLU A 105 -6.13 -7.25 0.33
N ALA A 106 -6.55 -7.27 -0.92
CA ALA A 106 -6.68 -8.50 -1.70
C ALA A 106 -5.32 -9.21 -1.89
N GLU A 107 -4.26 -8.44 -2.13
CA GLU A 107 -2.89 -8.94 -2.23
C GLU A 107 -2.43 -9.55 -0.90
N LYS A 108 -2.64 -8.83 0.22
CA LYS A 108 -2.30 -9.32 1.55
C LYS A 108 -3.02 -10.64 1.90
N VAL A 109 -4.31 -10.75 1.59
CA VAL A 109 -5.08 -11.98 1.81
C VAL A 109 -4.52 -13.14 0.99
N ALA A 110 -4.12 -12.88 -0.26
CA ALA A 110 -3.51 -13.92 -1.10
C ALA A 110 -2.14 -14.36 -0.55
N GLU A 111 -1.32 -13.43 -0.07
CA GLU A 111 -0.05 -13.70 0.59
C GLU A 111 -0.23 -14.53 1.86
N GLU A 112 -1.16 -14.16 2.73
CA GLU A 112 -1.47 -14.91 3.96
C GLU A 112 -1.91 -16.34 3.65
N LYS A 113 -2.76 -16.54 2.63
CA LYS A 113 -3.19 -17.87 2.18
C LYS A 113 -2.02 -18.71 1.66
N VAL A 114 -1.14 -18.13 0.84
CA VAL A 114 0.07 -18.82 0.35
C VAL A 114 0.98 -19.20 1.51
N LEU A 115 1.19 -18.28 2.47
CA LEU A 115 2.00 -18.53 3.66
C LEU A 115 1.42 -19.64 4.54
N GLU A 116 0.09 -19.71 4.70
CA GLU A 116 -0.58 -20.79 5.43
C GLU A 116 -0.36 -22.15 4.75
N ILE A 117 -0.49 -22.20 3.42
CA ILE A 117 -0.25 -23.42 2.64
C ILE A 117 1.20 -23.90 2.84
N LEU A 118 2.17 -22.98 2.72
CA LEU A 118 3.59 -23.32 2.90
C LEU A 118 3.89 -23.78 4.33
N LYS A 119 3.28 -23.17 5.35
CA LYS A 119 3.45 -23.56 6.76
C LYS A 119 2.79 -24.89 7.11
N SER A 120 1.58 -25.14 6.60
CA SER A 120 0.77 -26.31 6.98
C SER A 120 1.32 -27.65 6.45
N LYS A 121 2.07 -27.62 5.34
CA LYS A 121 2.50 -28.85 4.64
C LYS A 121 3.99 -29.14 4.78
N ALA A 122 4.53 -29.22 5.99
CA ALA A 122 5.88 -29.78 6.26
C ALA A 122 7.02 -29.30 5.32
N TYR A 123 6.83 -28.17 4.64
CA TYR A 123 7.88 -27.49 3.95
C TYR A 123 8.75 -26.99 5.08
N LYS A 124 9.93 -27.57 5.25
CA LYS A 124 10.96 -27.05 6.15
C LYS A 124 11.54 -25.74 5.58
N ILE A 125 10.68 -24.90 5.01
CA ILE A 125 10.97 -23.55 4.58
C ILE A 125 11.36 -22.81 5.85
N THR A 126 12.61 -22.42 5.89
CA THR A 126 13.17 -21.62 6.94
C THR A 126 12.45 -20.27 6.98
N ALA A 127 12.45 -19.61 8.15
CA ALA A 127 11.97 -18.23 8.24
C ALA A 127 12.66 -17.30 7.23
N GLN A 128 13.90 -17.61 6.85
CA GLN A 128 14.66 -16.91 5.83
C GLN A 128 14.07 -17.10 4.43
N GLU A 129 13.75 -18.32 4.01
CA GLU A 129 13.09 -18.59 2.72
C GLU A 129 11.66 -18.02 2.69
N LEU A 130 10.96 -18.03 3.82
CA LEU A 130 9.65 -17.39 3.93
C LEU A 130 9.76 -15.87 3.70
N SER A 131 10.84 -15.24 4.18
CA SER A 131 11.11 -13.81 3.95
C SER A 131 11.50 -13.47 2.50
N MET A 132 11.78 -14.47 1.66
CA MET A 132 12.12 -14.30 0.24
C MET A 132 10.90 -14.25 -0.68
N LEU A 133 9.71 -14.66 -0.22
CA LEU A 133 8.45 -14.56 -0.98
C LEU A 133 8.11 -13.11 -1.36
N ASP A 134 8.54 -12.15 -0.55
CA ASP A 134 8.26 -10.73 -0.73
C ASP A 134 9.24 -10.05 -1.72
N LYS A 135 10.41 -10.65 -2.02
CA LYS A 135 11.55 -9.90 -2.57
C LYS A 135 12.00 -10.27 -3.98
N ASN A 136 11.24 -11.08 -4.73
CA ASN A 136 11.72 -11.65 -6.01
C ASN A 136 13.12 -12.27 -5.87
N SER A 137 13.44 -12.79 -4.68
CA SER A 137 14.77 -13.32 -4.40
C SER A 137 14.88 -14.69 -5.09
N PRO A 138 15.99 -14.96 -5.79
CA PRO A 138 16.18 -16.24 -6.46
C PRO A 138 16.16 -17.36 -5.42
N SER A 139 15.15 -18.22 -5.51
CA SER A 139 15.06 -19.47 -4.75
C SER A 139 15.36 -20.64 -5.66
N THR A 140 16.04 -21.64 -5.12
CA THR A 140 16.23 -22.94 -5.79
C THR A 140 15.13 -23.93 -5.44
N ASP A 141 14.28 -23.63 -4.45
CA ASP A 141 13.13 -24.45 -4.11
C ASP A 141 12.01 -24.20 -5.13
N LYS A 142 11.73 -25.23 -5.94
CA LYS A 142 10.72 -25.19 -6.99
C LYS A 142 9.31 -24.84 -6.46
N CYS A 143 8.95 -25.26 -5.24
CA CYS A 143 7.66 -24.93 -4.65
C CYS A 143 7.60 -23.49 -4.18
N LEU A 144 8.71 -22.95 -3.69
CA LEU A 144 8.82 -21.53 -3.38
C LEU A 144 8.71 -20.66 -4.64
N LEU A 145 9.33 -21.09 -5.75
CA LEU A 145 9.18 -20.44 -7.06
C LEU A 145 7.73 -20.49 -7.53
N GLN A 146 7.06 -21.65 -7.47
CA GLN A 146 5.64 -21.76 -7.84
C GLN A 146 4.75 -20.88 -6.96
N ALA A 147 5.07 -20.74 -5.67
CA ALA A 147 4.35 -19.84 -4.77
C ALA A 147 4.56 -18.36 -5.11
N GLN A 148 5.79 -17.95 -5.44
CA GLN A 148 6.11 -16.60 -5.93
C GLN A 148 5.40 -16.30 -7.25
N ASP A 149 5.39 -17.26 -8.17
CA ASP A 149 4.71 -17.17 -9.46
C ASP A 149 3.19 -17.09 -9.30
N ALA A 150 2.62 -17.83 -8.34
CA ALA A 150 1.21 -17.73 -7.99
C ALA A 150 0.88 -16.32 -7.50
N LEU A 151 1.63 -15.79 -6.54
CA LEU A 151 1.44 -14.42 -6.04
C LEU A 151 1.57 -13.38 -7.14
N THR A 152 2.53 -13.56 -8.06
CA THR A 152 2.67 -12.70 -9.23
C THR A 152 1.43 -12.73 -10.11
N SER A 153 0.93 -13.92 -10.46
CA SER A 153 -0.33 -14.05 -11.21
C SER A 153 -1.50 -13.39 -10.46
N LYS A 154 -1.59 -13.52 -9.13
CA LYS A 154 -2.65 -12.87 -8.36
C LYS A 154 -2.55 -11.34 -8.38
N ARG A 155 -1.36 -10.77 -8.24
CA ARG A 155 -1.10 -9.33 -8.35
C ARG A 155 -1.54 -8.79 -9.72
N LEU A 156 -1.22 -9.53 -10.78
CA LEU A 156 -1.65 -9.20 -12.13
C LEU A 156 -3.18 -9.25 -12.26
N ALA A 157 -3.83 -10.27 -11.70
CA ALA A 157 -5.29 -10.37 -11.71
C ALA A 157 -5.99 -9.21 -10.99
N ILE A 158 -5.44 -8.75 -9.86
CA ILE A 158 -5.94 -7.62 -9.08
C ILE A 158 -5.87 -6.31 -9.89
N GLN A 159 -4.82 -6.14 -10.69
CA GLN A 159 -4.59 -4.92 -11.48
C GLN A 159 -5.24 -4.96 -12.87
N ALA A 160 -5.55 -6.15 -13.37
CA ALA A 160 -6.09 -6.40 -14.69
C ALA A 160 -7.51 -5.87 -14.91
N ASN A 161 -7.83 -5.63 -16.19
CA ASN A 161 -9.21 -5.48 -16.63
C ASN A 161 -9.98 -6.81 -16.51
N GLU A 162 -11.29 -6.79 -16.72
CA GLU A 162 -12.14 -7.97 -16.51
C GLU A 162 -11.74 -9.19 -17.37
N VAL A 163 -11.35 -8.96 -18.62
CA VAL A 163 -10.97 -10.03 -19.56
C VAL A 163 -9.65 -10.68 -19.13
N GLU A 164 -8.65 -9.87 -18.81
CA GLU A 164 -7.33 -10.35 -18.38
C GLU A 164 -7.37 -10.96 -16.97
N ARG A 165 -8.23 -10.45 -16.09
CA ARG A 165 -8.36 -10.93 -14.71
C ARG A 165 -8.64 -12.42 -14.67
N PHE A 166 -9.57 -12.91 -15.48
CA PHE A 166 -9.92 -14.33 -15.49
C PHE A 166 -8.73 -15.22 -15.84
N ALA A 167 -7.92 -14.83 -16.82
CA ALA A 167 -6.72 -15.58 -17.21
C ALA A 167 -5.70 -15.64 -16.07
N TRP A 168 -5.43 -14.50 -15.42
CA TRP A 168 -4.50 -14.42 -14.29
C TRP A 168 -5.01 -15.16 -13.04
N GLU A 169 -6.31 -15.16 -12.79
CA GLU A 169 -6.91 -15.94 -11.69
C GLU A 169 -6.80 -17.45 -11.94
N MET A 170 -7.05 -17.90 -13.18
CA MET A 170 -6.84 -19.28 -13.57
C MET A 170 -5.38 -19.71 -13.41
N GLU A 171 -4.45 -18.84 -13.79
CA GLU A 171 -3.01 -19.11 -13.61
C GLU A 171 -2.62 -19.19 -12.14
N TYR A 172 -3.11 -18.26 -11.30
CA TYR A 172 -2.96 -18.31 -9.85
C TYR A 172 -3.48 -19.64 -9.27
N GLU A 173 -4.70 -20.05 -9.63
CA GLU A 173 -5.32 -21.27 -9.13
C GLU A 173 -4.58 -22.54 -9.59
N ASN A 174 -4.02 -22.54 -10.80
CA ASN A 174 -3.22 -23.66 -11.27
C ASN A 174 -1.90 -23.77 -10.52
N LYS A 175 -1.18 -22.67 -10.35
CA LYS A 175 0.10 -22.64 -9.62
C LYS A 175 -0.10 -22.97 -8.14
N ILE A 176 -1.13 -22.42 -7.49
CA ILE A 176 -1.39 -22.70 -6.09
C ILE A 176 -1.76 -24.17 -5.87
N LYS A 177 -2.47 -24.83 -6.81
CA LYS A 177 -2.74 -26.26 -6.73
C LYS A 177 -1.46 -27.10 -6.75
N LEU A 178 -0.47 -26.75 -7.57
CA LEU A 178 0.84 -27.43 -7.58
C LEU A 178 1.58 -27.27 -6.24
N VAL A 179 1.51 -26.08 -5.65
CA VAL A 179 2.07 -25.84 -4.30
C VAL A 179 1.31 -26.65 -3.25
N ILE A 180 -0.03 -26.71 -3.33
CA ILE A 180 -0.86 -27.46 -2.39
C ILE A 180 -0.59 -28.97 -2.53
N SER A 181 -0.49 -29.53 -3.74
CA SER A 181 -0.27 -30.96 -3.92
C SER A 181 1.16 -31.37 -3.57
N GLY A 182 2.13 -30.46 -3.68
CA GLY A 182 3.54 -30.74 -3.52
C GLY A 182 4.23 -31.24 -4.79
N ASP A 183 3.50 -31.27 -5.91
CA ASP A 183 3.99 -31.74 -7.21
C ASP A 183 5.06 -30.82 -7.80
N CYS A 184 5.23 -29.61 -7.24
CA CYS A 184 6.33 -28.73 -7.57
C CYS A 184 7.73 -29.31 -7.24
N LYS A 185 7.84 -30.41 -6.47
CA LYS A 185 9.14 -31.02 -6.13
C LYS A 185 9.71 -31.96 -7.18
N SER A 186 8.90 -32.46 -8.12
CA SER A 186 9.34 -33.40 -9.18
C SER A 186 10.25 -32.72 -10.20
#